data_AF-A0A653Y4E9-F1
#
_entry.id   AF-A0A653Y4E9-F1
#
_cell.length_a   1.000
_cell.length_b   1.000
_cell.length_c   1.000
_cell.angle_alpha   90.00
_cell.angle_beta   90.00
_cell.angle_gamma   90.00
#
_symmetry.space_group_name_H-M   'P 1'
#
loop_
_entity.id
_entity.type
_entity.pdbx_description
1 polymer ?
#
loop_
_entity_poly.entity_id
_entity_poly.type
_entity_poly.pdbx_seq_one_letter_code
_entity_poly.pdbx_strand_id
1 'polypeptide(L)' 'MATPLPELLVSDPAALRAWLEEHQATSPGVRLVLTKKGGTDTTIKWANAVEELLCFG' A
#
# COMPACT_ATOMS: atom_id res chain seq x y z
N MET A 1 11.98 -2.42 -20.99
CA MET A 1 12.63 -2.42 -19.66
C MET A 1 11.55 -2.08 -18.65
N ALA A 2 11.27 -2.95 -17.67
CA ALA A 2 10.23 -2.68 -16.67
C ALA A 2 10.74 -1.63 -15.67
N THR A 3 10.04 -0.51 -15.55
CA THR A 3 10.37 0.51 -14.54
C THR A 3 10.08 -0.07 -13.16
N PRO A 4 11.07 -0.15 -12.24
CA PRO A 4 10.82 -0.66 -10.91
C PRO A 4 9.84 0.28 -10.19
N LEU A 5 8.71 -0.26 -9.75
CA LEU A 5 7.76 0.49 -8.93
C LEU A 5 8.37 0.73 -7.55
N PRO A 6 8.21 1.93 -6.98
CA PRO A 6 8.74 2.23 -5.65
C PRO A 6 8.04 1.37 -4.60
N GLU A 7 8.80 1.00 -3.57
CA GLU A 7 8.29 0.26 -2.42
C GLU A 7 7.62 1.21 -1.44
N LEU A 8 6.37 0.91 -1.09
CA LEU A 8 5.60 1.67 -0.12
C LEU A 8 5.44 0.83 1.14
N LEU A 9 6.03 1.29 2.23
CA LEU A 9 5.79 0.74 3.57
C LEU A 9 4.96 1.73 4.36
N VAL A 10 3.81 1.27 4.83
CA VAL A 10 2.82 2.05 5.56
C VAL A 10 2.43 1.29 6.82
N SER A 11 2.29 2.02 7.92
CA SER A 11 2.08 1.46 9.26
C SER A 11 0.67 0.89 9.45
N ASP A 12 -0.32 1.46 8.79
CA ASP A 12 -1.74 1.16 8.98
C ASP A 12 -2.57 1.42 7.70
N PRO A 13 -3.78 0.84 7.60
CA PRO A 13 -4.63 0.99 6.42
C PRO A 13 -5.04 2.44 6.14
N ALA A 14 -5.20 3.28 7.16
CA ALA A 14 -5.58 4.68 6.96
C ALA A 14 -4.41 5.50 6.37
N ALA A 15 -3.17 5.18 6.74
CA ALA A 15 -1.98 5.74 6.11
C ALA A 15 -1.87 5.31 4.63
N LEU A 16 -2.22 4.05 4.30
CA LEU A 16 -2.30 3.60 2.91
C LEU A 16 -3.34 4.42 2.12
N ARG A 17 -4.51 4.61 2.71
CA ARG A 17 -5.60 5.39 2.11
C ARG A 17 -5.20 6.82 1.80
N ALA A 18 -4.63 7.53 2.79
CA ALA A 18 -4.18 8.91 2.60
C ALA A 18 -3.18 9.03 1.44
N TRP A 19 -2.23 8.10 1.38
CA TRP A 19 -1.26 8.04 0.28
C TRP A 19 -1.95 7.78 -1.07
N LEU A 20 -2.91 6.86 -1.13
CA LEU A 20 -3.66 6.58 -2.36
C LEU A 20 -4.49 7.79 -2.80
N GLU A 21 -5.17 8.49 -1.89
CA GLU A 21 -5.94 9.71 -2.21
C GLU A 21 -5.06 10.78 -2.89
N GLU A 22 -3.82 10.94 -2.45
CA GLU A 22 -2.88 11.93 -2.99
C GLU A 22 -2.19 11.46 -4.29
N HIS A 23 -1.87 10.16 -4.40
CA HIS A 23 -0.96 9.64 -5.42
C HIS A 23 -1.59 8.72 -6.46
N GLN A 24 -2.83 8.23 -6.29
CA GLN A 24 -3.47 7.28 -7.23
C GLN A 24 -3.50 7.78 -8.68
N ALA A 25 -3.67 9.10 -8.87
CA ALA A 25 -3.84 9.70 -10.20
C ALA A 25 -2.52 10.08 -10.87
N THR A 26 -1.44 10.18 -10.08
CA THR A 26 -0.13 10.67 -10.54
C THR A 26 0.94 9.58 -10.53
N SER A 27 0.76 8.53 -9.73
CA SER A 27 1.70 7.43 -9.62
C SER A 27 1.35 6.29 -10.58
N PRO A 28 2.32 5.76 -11.35
CA PRO A 28 2.10 4.60 -12.23
C PRO A 28 1.89 3.28 -11.47
N GLY A 29 1.94 3.31 -10.13
CA GLY A 29 1.75 2.16 -9.25
C GLY A 29 2.84 2.06 -8.18
N VAL A 30 2.59 1.29 -7.14
CA VAL A 30 3.55 1.03 -6.04
C VAL A 30 3.54 -0.43 -5.63
N ARG A 31 4.67 -0.88 -5.07
CA ARG A 31 4.76 -2.18 -4.43
C ARG A 31 4.52 -2.01 -2.94
N LEU A 32 3.33 -2.41 -2.48
CA LEU A 32 3.00 -2.40 -1.06
C LEU A 32 3.82 -3.47 -0.33
N VAL A 33 4.61 -3.03 0.67
CA VAL A 33 5.39 -3.92 1.52
C VAL A 33 4.55 -4.31 2.72
N LEU A 34 4.34 -5.61 2.88
CA LEU A 34 3.60 -6.18 4.00
C LEU A 34 4.54 -6.97 4.89
N THR A 35 4.40 -6.80 6.20
CA THR A 35 5.16 -7.60 7.17
C THR A 35 4.70 -9.05 7.13
N LYS A 36 5.64 -9.96 7.39
CA LYS A 36 5.32 -11.37 7.59
C LYS A 36 4.49 -11.53 8.87
N LYS A 37 3.62 -12.54 8.87
CA LYS A 37 2.83 -12.96 10.04
C LYS A 37 3.71 -13.01 11.30
N GLY A 38 3.47 -12.10 12.24
CA GLY A 38 4.22 -11.94 13.50
C GLY A 38 5.19 -10.75 13.57
N GLY A 39 5.36 -9.99 12.49
CA GLY A 39 6.13 -8.74 12.49
C GLY A 39 5.32 -7.55 13.00
N THR A 40 5.96 -6.66 13.76
CA THR A 40 5.34 -5.45 14.36
C THR A 40 5.52 -4.19 13.52
N ASP A 41 6.21 -4.26 12.38
CA ASP A 41 6.55 -3.09 11.56
C ASP A 41 5.32 -2.39 10.93
N THR A 42 4.25 -3.14 10.70
CA THR A 42 2.97 -2.62 10.18
C THR A 42 1.81 -3.44 10.71
N THR A 43 0.69 -2.78 10.91
CA THR A 43 -0.58 -3.39 11.36
C THR A 43 -1.48 -3.75 10.17
N ILE A 44 -1.03 -3.45 8.94
CA ILE A 44 -1.76 -3.77 7.72
C ILE A 44 -1.80 -5.28 7.52
N LYS A 45 -3.01 -5.80 7.43
CA LYS A 45 -3.27 -7.17 6.95
C LYS A 45 -3.53 -7.14 5.45
N TRP A 46 -3.19 -8.24 4.78
CA TRP A 46 -3.47 -8.43 3.36
C TRP A 46 -4.93 -8.10 2.98
N ALA A 47 -5.90 -8.59 3.76
CA ALA A 47 -7.32 -8.33 3.51
C ALA A 47 -7.64 -6.82 3.49
N ASN A 48 -7.29 -6.09 4.54
CA ASN A 48 -7.51 -4.65 4.64
C ASN A 48 -6.78 -3.87 3.53
N ALA A 49 -5.55 -4.26 3.19
CA ALA A 49 -4.82 -3.63 2.10
C ALA A 49 -5.57 -3.76 0.76
N VAL A 50 -6.11 -4.94 0.47
CA VAL A 50 -6.88 -5.18 -0.75
C VAL A 50 -8.19 -4.39 -0.72
N GLU A 51 -8.88 -4.31 0.42
CA GLU A 51 -10.10 -3.50 0.56
C GLU A 51 -9.86 -2.02 0.24
N GLU A 52 -8.80 -1.42 0.81
CA GLU A 52 -8.44 -0.03 0.49
C GLU A 52 -8.09 0.13 -0.99
N LEU A 53 -7.26 -0.77 -1.56
CA LEU A 53 -6.88 -0.70 -2.97
C LEU A 53 -8.10 -0.80 -3.91
N LEU A 54 -9.08 -1.66 -3.59
CA LEU A 54 -10.32 -1.79 -4.36
C LEU A 54 -11.19 -0.51 -4.33
N CYS A 55 -11.08 0.30 -3.28
CA CYS A 55 -11.76 1.61 -3.25
C CYS A 55 -11.17 2.62 -4.24
N PHE A 56 -9.90 2.47 -4.65
CA PHE A 56 -9.19 3.43 -5.49
C PHE A 56 -8.96 2.96 -6.94
N GLY A 57 -8.93 1.65 -7.20
CA GLY A 57 -9.01 1.07 -8.55
C GLY A 57 -7.68 0.84 -9.24
#